data_AF-A0A852IJF7-F1
#
_entry.id   AF-A0A852IJF7-F1
#
_cell.length_a   1.000
_cell.length_b   1.000
_cell.length_c   1.000
_cell.angle_alpha   90.00
_cell.angle_beta   90.00
_cell.angle_gamma   90.00
#
_symmetry.space_group_name_H-M   'P 1'
#
loop_
_entity.id
_entity.type
_entity.pdbx_description
1 polymer ?
#
loop_
_entity_poly.entity_id
_entity_poly.type
_entity_poly.pdbx_seq_one_letter_code
_entity_poly.pdbx_strand_id
1 'polypeptide(L)'
;AVPGWVPAGCQAGVVEVERSVTAVLGQDVVLPCRYRAQEQEQVVQVTWLKRGPGGHSAKLAVLDLQHGEHVQEPYAGRVLRRAPEGALEDSAIVLRN
;
A
#
# COMPACT_ATOMS: atom_id res chain seq x y z
N ALA A 1 16.58 33.66 17.13
CA ALA A 1 16.75 33.63 15.66
C ALA A 1 17.38 32.30 15.30
N VAL A 2 16.72 31.48 14.48
CA VAL A 2 17.28 30.22 13.98
C VAL A 2 18.14 30.51 12.74
N PRO A 3 19.31 29.86 12.55
CA PRO A 3 20.24 30.20 11.48
C PRO A 3 19.65 29.86 10.09
N GLY A 4 19.85 30.76 9.13
CA GLY A 4 19.28 30.74 7.78
C GLY A 4 19.88 29.72 6.80
N TRP A 5 20.22 28.52 7.25
CA TRP A 5 20.64 27.43 6.36
C TRP A 5 20.11 26.09 6.85
N VAL A 6 18.79 25.97 6.95
CA VAL A 6 18.15 24.67 6.80
C VAL A 6 17.75 24.62 5.33
N PRO A 7 18.39 23.78 4.48
CA PRO A 7 17.84 23.55 3.15
C PRO A 7 16.39 23.13 3.35
N ALA A 8 15.44 23.75 2.63
CA ALA A 8 14.04 23.37 2.67
C ALA A 8 13.99 21.84 2.58
N GLY A 9 13.58 21.19 3.67
CA GLY A 9 13.73 19.74 3.80
C GLY A 9 13.14 19.09 2.57
N CYS A 10 13.83 18.09 1.99
CA CYS A 10 13.29 17.31 0.88
C CYS A 10 11.89 16.87 1.29
N GLN A 11 10.87 17.46 0.67
CA GLN A 11 9.50 17.05 0.90
C GLN A 11 9.40 15.66 0.28
N ALA A 12 9.20 14.65 1.11
CA ALA A 12 8.95 13.29 0.66
C ALA A 12 7.44 13.05 0.59
N GLY A 13 7.01 12.19 -0.31
CA GLY A 13 5.63 11.75 -0.36
C GLY A 13 5.21 11.00 0.91
N VAL A 14 3.92 11.00 1.18
CA VAL A 14 3.34 10.44 2.41
C VAL A 14 2.45 9.26 2.06
N VAL A 15 2.59 8.17 2.82
CA VAL A 15 1.65 7.04 2.76
C VAL A 15 0.48 7.33 3.70
N GLU A 16 -0.71 7.44 3.13
CA GLU A 16 -1.99 7.61 3.80
C GLU A 16 -2.67 6.25 3.95
N VAL A 17 -2.88 5.81 5.19
CA VAL A 17 -3.56 4.55 5.53
C VAL A 17 -4.57 4.77 6.64
N GLU A 18 -5.61 3.94 6.66
CA GLU A 18 -6.47 3.85 7.84
C GLU A 18 -5.77 3.04 8.93
N ARG A 19 -5.72 3.59 10.15
CA ARG A 19 -5.02 2.95 11.28
C ARG A 19 -5.67 1.64 11.71
N SER A 20 -6.98 1.58 11.61
CA SER A 20 -7.79 0.44 12.02
C SER A 20 -8.94 0.26 11.05
N VAL A 21 -9.06 -0.95 10.50
CA VAL A 21 -10.19 -1.37 9.68
C VAL A 21 -10.77 -2.63 10.31
N THR A 22 -12.08 -2.64 10.54
CA THR A 22 -12.80 -3.80 11.06
C THR A 22 -13.78 -4.29 10.01
N ALA A 23 -13.96 -5.60 9.94
CA ALA A 23 -14.92 -6.24 9.06
C ALA A 23 -15.60 -7.39 9.80
N VAL A 24 -16.80 -7.74 9.34
CA VAL A 24 -17.52 -8.90 9.86
C VAL A 24 -16.92 -10.17 9.25
N LEU A 25 -16.76 -11.23 10.05
CA LEU A 25 -16.34 -12.53 9.54
C LEU A 25 -17.25 -12.97 8.39
N GLY A 26 -16.67 -13.38 7.27
CA GLY A 26 -17.46 -13.74 6.09
C GLY A 26 -17.59 -12.64 5.04
N GLN A 27 -17.16 -11.41 5.35
CA GLN A 27 -17.31 -10.26 4.44
C GLN A 27 -15.98 -9.82 3.86
N ASP A 28 -16.05 -9.33 2.63
CA ASP A 28 -14.92 -8.68 1.97
C ASP A 28 -14.57 -7.38 2.71
N VAL A 29 -13.28 -7.07 2.80
CA VAL A 29 -12.78 -5.86 3.47
C VAL A 29 -11.92 -5.04 2.53
N VAL A 30 -12.10 -3.72 2.57
CA VAL A 30 -11.23 -2.78 1.86
C VAL A 30 -10.12 -2.36 2.80
N LEU A 31 -8.87 -2.53 2.37
CA LEU A 31 -7.68 -2.02 3.04
C LEU A 31 -7.20 -0.78 2.26
N PRO A 32 -7.56 0.43 2.69
CA PRO A 32 -7.17 1.64 2.00
C PRO A 32 -5.68 1.93 2.21
N CYS A 33 -4.99 2.24 1.11
CA CYS A 33 -3.61 2.70 1.11
C CYS A 33 -3.43 3.64 -0.08
N ARG A 34 -3.02 4.87 0.19
CA ARG A 34 -2.73 5.86 -0.84
C ARG A 34 -1.35 6.44 -0.62
N TYR A 35 -0.59 6.62 -1.68
CA TYR A 35 0.62 7.41 -1.65
C TYR A 35 0.36 8.78 -2.24
N ARG A 36 0.60 9.82 -1.44
CA ARG A 36 0.58 11.21 -1.89
C ARG A 36 2.00 11.59 -2.31
N ALA A 37 2.27 11.41 -3.60
CA ALA A 37 3.52 11.80 -4.24
C ALA A 37 3.73 13.32 -4.22
N GLN A 38 4.99 13.73 -4.10
CA GLN A 38 5.46 15.09 -4.37
C GLN A 38 5.79 15.24 -5.86
N GLU A 39 6.17 16.45 -6.28
CA GLU A 39 6.65 16.65 -7.65
C GLU A 39 7.83 15.69 -7.93
N GLN A 40 7.84 15.09 -9.12
CA GLN A 40 8.84 14.12 -9.59
C GLN A 40 8.86 12.75 -8.88
N GLU A 41 7.98 12.48 -7.91
CA GLU A 41 7.85 11.15 -7.32
C GLU A 41 6.89 10.25 -8.12
N GLN A 42 7.26 8.98 -8.28
CA GLN A 42 6.41 7.96 -8.90
C GLN A 42 6.51 6.66 -8.10
N VAL A 43 5.35 6.07 -7.81
CA VAL A 43 5.28 4.74 -7.21
C VAL A 43 5.48 3.69 -8.29
N VAL A 44 6.54 2.90 -8.19
CA VAL A 44 6.85 1.82 -9.14
C VAL A 44 6.41 0.44 -8.63
N GLN A 45 6.36 0.26 -7.31
CA GLN A 45 6.01 -1.01 -6.70
C GLN A 45 5.39 -0.79 -5.31
N VAL A 46 4.34 -1.54 -4.99
CA VAL A 46 3.73 -1.61 -3.67
C VAL A 46 3.69 -3.05 -3.19
N THR A 47 4.10 -3.28 -1.94
CA THR A 47 4.06 -4.61 -1.31
C THR A 47 3.11 -4.59 -0.12
N TRP A 48 2.08 -5.42 -0.18
CA TRP A 48 1.18 -5.66 0.95
C TRP A 48 1.73 -6.77 1.84
N LEU A 49 1.87 -6.46 3.13
CA LEU A 49 2.40 -7.37 4.14
C LEU A 49 1.40 -7.52 5.30
N LYS A 50 1.09 -8.76 5.67
CA LYS A 50 0.40 -9.07 6.92
C LYS A 50 1.45 -9.32 8.01
N ARG A 51 1.47 -8.47 9.03
CA ARG A 51 2.27 -8.72 10.23
C ARG A 51 1.61 -9.82 11.06
N GLY A 52 2.36 -10.87 11.34
CA GLY A 52 1.99 -11.98 12.20
C GLY A 52 2.58 -11.84 13.61
N PRO A 53 2.31 -12.84 14.47
CA PRO A 53 2.89 -12.92 15.81
C PRO A 53 4.42 -12.93 15.77
N GLY A 54 5.07 -12.37 16.78
CA GLY A 54 6.53 -12.42 16.91
C GLY A 54 7.32 -11.59 15.87
N GLY A 55 6.66 -10.70 15.13
CA GLY A 55 7.31 -9.83 14.14
C GLY A 55 7.52 -10.46 12.75
N HIS A 56 7.12 -11.72 12.57
CA HIS A 56 7.11 -12.34 11.25
C HIS A 56 6.11 -11.62 10.34
N SER A 57 6.49 -11.33 9.10
CA SER A 57 5.60 -10.71 8.11
C SER A 57 5.38 -11.66 6.94
N ALA A 58 4.12 -11.92 6.62
CA ALA A 58 3.72 -12.68 5.45
C ALA A 58 3.36 -11.72 4.31
N LYS A 59 3.92 -11.95 3.13
CA LYS A 59 3.55 -11.21 1.93
C LYS A 59 2.14 -11.60 1.49
N LEU A 60 1.33 -10.61 1.13
CA LEU A 60 -0.03 -10.79 0.60
C LEU A 60 0.03 -10.70 -0.93
N ALA A 61 0.49 -9.55 -1.42
CA ALA A 61 0.59 -9.25 -2.83
C ALA A 61 1.72 -8.23 -3.11
N VAL A 62 2.23 -8.26 -4.34
CA VAL A 62 3.09 -7.22 -4.92
C VAL A 62 2.35 -6.63 -6.10
N LEU A 63 2.18 -5.31 -6.10
CA LEU A 63 1.63 -4.55 -7.21
C LEU A 63 2.80 -3.81 -7.86
N ASP A 64 3.14 -4.17 -9.08
CA ASP A 64 4.27 -3.61 -9.81
C ASP A 64 3.78 -2.90 -11.08
N LEU A 65 4.43 -1.80 -11.43
CA LEU A 65 4.07 -1.00 -12.59
C LEU A 65 4.37 -1.72 -13.91
N GLN A 66 5.43 -2.53 -13.95
CA GLN A 66 5.93 -3.18 -15.17
C GLN A 66 5.54 -4.66 -15.24
N HIS A 67 5.47 -5.34 -14.08
CA HIS A 67 5.24 -6.77 -13.99
C HIS A 67 3.82 -7.14 -13.54
N GLY A 68 2.96 -6.15 -13.32
CA GLY A 68 1.57 -6.36 -12.92
C GLY A 68 1.44 -6.80 -11.45
N GLU A 69 0.45 -7.62 -11.16
CA GLU A 69 0.16 -8.10 -9.80
C GLU A 69 0.66 -9.53 -9.57
N HIS A 70 1.28 -9.74 -8.41
CA HIS A 70 1.68 -11.06 -7.92
C HIS A 70 1.14 -11.31 -6.51
N VAL A 71 0.11 -12.14 -6.40
CA VAL A 71 -0.53 -12.54 -5.14
C VAL A 71 0.08 -13.84 -4.63
N GLN A 72 0.36 -13.91 -3.33
CA GLN A 72 0.87 -15.14 -2.71
C GLN A 72 -0.21 -16.23 -2.69
N GLU A 73 0.20 -17.48 -2.87
CA GLU A 73 -0.70 -18.65 -2.99
C GLU A 73 -1.79 -18.73 -1.89
N PRO A 74 -1.51 -18.46 -0.59
CA PRO A 74 -2.54 -18.49 0.45
C PRO A 74 -3.65 -17.43 0.30
N TYR A 75 -3.44 -16.44 -0.56
CA TYR A 75 -4.36 -15.32 -0.82
C TYR A 75 -4.80 -15.25 -2.29
N ALA A 76 -4.45 -16.25 -3.10
CA ALA A 76 -4.82 -16.31 -4.51
C ALA A 76 -6.34 -16.23 -4.69
N GLY A 77 -6.80 -15.37 -5.61
CA GLY A 77 -8.23 -15.11 -5.85
C GLY A 77 -8.95 -14.28 -4.77
N ARG A 78 -8.26 -13.91 -3.69
CA ARG A 78 -8.83 -13.13 -2.58
C ARG A 78 -8.39 -11.68 -2.56
N VAL A 79 -7.19 -11.37 -3.05
CA VAL A 79 -6.71 -9.98 -3.17
C VAL A 79 -7.17 -9.44 -4.52
N LEU A 80 -7.88 -8.31 -4.51
CA LEU A 80 -8.25 -7.55 -5.70
C LEU A 80 -7.79 -6.11 -5.56
N ARG A 81 -7.20 -5.54 -6.61
CA ARG A 81 -6.93 -4.10 -6.68
C ARG A 81 -8.23 -3.31 -6.79
N ARG A 82 -8.31 -2.19 -6.08
CA ARG A 82 -9.43 -1.25 -6.22
C ARG A 82 -9.22 -0.28 -7.40
N ALA A 83 -7.99 0.19 -7.56
CA ALA A 83 -7.63 1.08 -8.66
C ALA A 83 -7.26 0.29 -9.93
N PRO A 84 -7.39 0.91 -11.12
CA PRO A 84 -6.91 0.33 -12.37
C PRO A 84 -5.42 -0.03 -12.34
N GLU A 85 -5.00 -0.89 -13.27
CA GLU A 85 -3.60 -1.22 -13.47
C GLU A 85 -2.77 0.05 -13.78
N GLY A 86 -1.54 0.10 -13.29
CA GLY A 86 -0.65 1.27 -13.39
C GLY A 86 -0.92 2.42 -12.42
N ALA A 87 -2.13 2.52 -11.83
CA ALA A 87 -2.43 3.50 -10.79
C ALA A 87 -1.97 3.01 -9.41
N LEU A 88 -0.66 3.04 -9.13
CA LEU A 88 -0.08 2.57 -7.86
C LEU A 88 -0.18 3.59 -6.72
N GLU A 89 -0.49 4.85 -7.01
CA GLU A 89 -0.74 5.86 -5.98
C GLU A 89 -1.99 5.53 -5.16
N ASP A 90 -3.05 4.97 -5.78
CA ASP A 90 -4.16 4.34 -5.07
C ASP A 90 -3.92 2.82 -5.04
N SER A 91 -3.26 2.38 -3.98
CA SER A 91 -2.91 0.98 -3.77
C SER A 91 -3.90 0.23 -2.89
N ALA A 92 -5.11 0.78 -2.70
CA ALA A 92 -6.14 0.11 -1.93
C ALA A 92 -6.47 -1.27 -2.51
N ILE A 93 -6.57 -2.27 -1.64
CA ILE A 93 -6.97 -3.63 -2.01
C ILE A 93 -8.27 -4.02 -1.34
N VAL A 94 -9.02 -4.89 -2.00
CA VAL A 94 -10.10 -5.67 -1.39
C VAL A 94 -9.52 -7.03 -1.03
N LEU A 95 -9.66 -7.42 0.24
CA LEU A 95 -9.39 -8.77 0.68
C LEU A 95 -10.74 -9.48 0.83
N ARG A 96 -10.99 -10.43 -0.07
CA ARG A 96 -12.21 -11.22 -0.10
C ARG A 96 -12.18 -12.32 0.95
N ASN A 97 -13.34 -12.60 1.54
CA ASN A 97 -13.46 -13.72 2.45
C ASN A 97 -13.40 -15.05 1.71
#